data_AF-A0A1G0I764-F1
#
_entry.id   AF-A0A1G0I764-F1
#
_cell.length_a   1.000
_cell.length_b   1.000
_cell.length_c   1.000
_cell.angle_alpha   90.00
_cell.angle_beta   90.00
_cell.angle_gamma   90.00
#
_symmetry.space_group_name_H-M   'P 1'
#
loop_
_entity.id
_entity.type
_entity.pdbx_description
1 polymer ?
#
loop_
_entity_poly.entity_id
_entity_poly.type
_entity_poly.pdbx_seq_one_letter_code
_entity_poly.pdbx_strand_id
1 'polypeptide(L)' 'MIRTVISLDQQEKAWLDSVAKTNHISMASVIRLAIKEYRKKNKMMAMTDINTLLNQTKGTWPEKDGLKYQIKIRNEWRTK' A
#
# COMPACT_ATOMS: atom_id res chain seq x y z
N MET A 1 -8.17 -17.03 18.71
CA MET A 1 -7.32 -15.83 18.76
C MET A 1 -5.92 -16.26 19.15
N ILE A 2 -4.88 -15.89 18.39
CA ILE A 2 -3.49 -16.28 18.67
C ILE A 2 -2.89 -15.24 19.62
N ARG A 3 -2.18 -15.68 20.66
CA ARG A 3 -1.44 -14.78 21.57
C ARG A 3 -0.04 -14.54 21.00
N THR A 4 0.37 -13.29 20.99
CA THR A 4 1.69 -12.87 20.51
C THR A 4 2.34 -12.02 21.58
N VAL A 5 3.57 -12.36 21.96
CA VAL A 5 4.41 -11.54 22.84
C VAL A 5 5.24 -10.64 21.95
N ILE A 6 5.26 -9.35 22.26
CA ILE A 6 6.07 -8.34 21.57
C ILE A 6 6.91 -7.59 22.59
N SER A 7 8.14 -7.29 22.23
CA SER A 7 9.01 -6.41 23.00
C SER A 7 8.91 -5.01 22.42
N LEU A 8 8.67 -4.03 23.29
CA LEU A 8 8.59 -2.61 22.96
C LEU A 8 9.50 -1.87 23.93
N ASP A 9 10.03 -0.75 23.49
CA ASP A 9 10.72 0.13 24.43
C ASP A 9 9.71 0.83 25.37
N GLN A 10 10.23 1.47 26.40
CA GLN A 10 9.40 2.14 27.41
C GLN A 10 8.59 3.30 26.83
N GLN A 11 9.14 4.03 25.86
CA GLN A 11 8.50 5.20 25.25
C GLN A 11 7.33 4.77 24.36
N GLU A 12 7.54 3.75 23.53
CA GLU A 12 6.53 3.14 22.66
C GLU A 12 5.35 2.59 23.47
N LYS A 13 5.65 1.87 24.56
CA LYS A 13 4.60 1.38 25.47
C LYS A 13 3.80 2.52 26.08
N ALA A 14 4.48 3.55 26.59
CA ALA A 14 3.82 4.69 27.22
C ALA A 14 2.91 5.44 26.23
N TRP A 15 3.36 5.58 24.98
CA TRP A 15 2.55 6.15 23.91
C TRP A 15 1.31 5.31 23.62
N LEU A 16 1.46 3.98 23.50
CA LEU A 16 0.32 3.07 23.28
C LEU A 16 -0.70 3.13 24.42
N ASP A 17 -0.24 3.20 25.66
CA ASP A 17 -1.10 3.34 26.84
C ASP A 17 -1.87 4.66 26.82
N SER A 18 -1.22 5.76 26.41
CA SER A 18 -1.88 7.07 26.26
C SER A 18 -2.96 7.03 25.18
N VAL A 19 -2.66 6.48 24.00
CA VAL A 19 -3.63 6.35 22.90
C VAL A 19 -4.80 5.46 23.30
N ALA A 20 -4.55 4.36 24.00
CA ALA A 20 -5.57 3.46 24.51
C ALA A 20 -6.53 4.18 25.48
N LYS A 21 -5.98 4.96 26.43
CA LYS A 21 -6.75 5.77 27.38
C LYS A 21 -7.60 6.81 26.68
N THR A 22 -7.02 7.62 25.79
CA THR A 22 -7.74 8.67 25.06
C THR A 22 -8.90 8.11 24.25
N ASN A 23 -8.70 6.96 23.61
CA ASN A 23 -9.72 6.33 22.77
C ASN A 23 -10.65 5.36 23.52
N HIS A 24 -10.48 5.20 24.84
CA HIS A 24 -11.27 4.29 25.68
C HIS A 24 -11.31 2.85 25.15
N ILE A 25 -10.20 2.37 24.60
CA ILE A 25 -10.06 1.02 24.06
C ILE A 25 -8.84 0.32 24.65
N SER A 26 -8.82 -1.02 24.59
CA SER A 26 -7.63 -1.77 25.02
C SER A 26 -6.40 -1.46 24.16
N MET A 27 -5.21 -1.48 24.76
CA MET A 27 -3.93 -1.37 24.03
C MET A 27 -3.83 -2.42 22.90
N ALA A 28 -4.30 -3.65 23.14
CA ALA A 28 -4.34 -4.69 22.12
C ALA A 28 -5.27 -4.34 20.94
N SER A 29 -6.30 -3.52 21.14
CA SER A 29 -7.15 -3.00 20.06
C SER A 29 -6.40 -1.94 19.24
N VAL A 30 -5.66 -1.05 19.89
CA VAL A 30 -4.80 -0.05 19.22
C VAL A 30 -3.79 -0.76 18.31
N ILE A 31 -3.09 -1.78 18.82
CA ILE A 31 -2.13 -2.58 18.04
C ILE A 31 -2.82 -3.25 16.85
N ARG A 32 -4.00 -3.84 17.04
CA ARG A 32 -4.77 -4.46 15.94
C ARG A 32 -5.15 -3.45 14.86
N LEU A 33 -5.54 -2.24 15.24
CA LEU A 33 -5.84 -1.16 14.29
C LEU A 33 -4.58 -0.73 13.55
N ALA A 34 -3.47 -0.51 14.26
CA ALA A 34 -2.18 -0.16 13.66
C ALA A 34 -1.73 -1.22 12.64
N ILE A 35 -1.83 -2.51 12.96
CA ILE A 35 -1.50 -3.60 12.03
C ILE A 35 -2.41 -3.57 10.79
N LYS A 36 -3.72 -3.33 10.96
CA LYS A 36 -4.65 -3.22 9.82
C LYS A 36 -4.26 -2.06 8.91
N GLU A 37 -3.97 -0.89 9.47
CA GLU A 37 -3.57 0.28 8.71
C GLU A 37 -2.20 0.11 8.04
N TYR A 38 -1.24 -0.50 8.74
CA TYR A 38 0.05 -0.87 8.15
C TYR A 38 -0.13 -1.82 6.96
N ARG A 39 -0.97 -2.85 7.08
CA ARG A 39 -1.28 -3.76 5.96
C ARG A 39 -1.94 -3.04 4.80
N LYS A 40 -2.86 -2.10 5.04
CA LYS A 40 -3.49 -1.31 3.97
C LYS A 40 -2.46 -0.45 3.25
N LYS A 41 -1.62 0.30 3.99
CA LYS A 41 -0.55 1.13 3.41
C LYS A 41 0.40 0.30 2.56
N ASN A 42 0.87 -0.83 3.07
CA ASN A 42 1.77 -1.72 2.32
C ASN A 42 1.08 -2.38 1.12
N LYS A 43 -0.21 -2.74 1.22
CA LYS A 43 -0.98 -3.21 0.07
C LYS A 43 -1.18 -2.13 -0.98
N MET A 44 -1.41 -0.87 -0.59
CA MET A 44 -1.49 0.24 -1.54
C MET A 44 -0.13 0.49 -2.22
N MET A 45 0.97 0.39 -1.48
CA MET A 45 2.31 0.43 -2.07
C MET A 45 2.55 -0.74 -3.03
N ALA A 46 2.10 -1.94 -2.68
CA ALA A 46 2.18 -3.13 -3.55
C ALA A 46 1.16 -3.11 -4.71
N MET A 47 0.04 -2.39 -4.62
CA MET A 47 -0.85 -2.14 -5.76
C MET A 47 -0.27 -1.08 -6.72
N THR A 48 0.66 -0.27 -6.22
CA THR A 48 1.58 0.55 -7.02
C THR A 48 2.86 -0.22 -7.36
N ASP A 49 2.85 -1.55 -7.25
CA ASP A 49 3.94 -2.36 -7.76
C ASP A 49 3.90 -2.25 -9.29
N ILE A 50 4.91 -1.56 -9.83
CA ILE A 50 5.18 -1.45 -11.25
C ILE A 50 4.99 -2.79 -11.95
N ASN A 51 5.30 -3.92 -11.32
CA ASN A 51 5.10 -5.24 -11.91
C ASN A 51 3.64 -5.58 -12.18
N THR A 52 2.70 -5.12 -11.34
CA THR A 52 1.26 -5.31 -11.56
C THR A 52 0.76 -4.44 -12.71
N LEU A 53 1.20 -3.18 -12.78
CA LEU A 53 0.89 -2.26 -13.89
C LEU A 53 1.51 -2.77 -15.21
N LEU A 54 2.75 -3.24 -15.17
CA LEU A 54 3.45 -3.84 -16.30
C LEU A 54 2.77 -5.13 -16.75
N ASN A 55 2.30 -5.98 -15.83
CA ASN A 55 1.54 -7.19 -16.20
C ASN A 55 0.18 -6.85 -16.82
N GLN A 56 -0.51 -5.80 -16.36
CA GLN A 56 -1.77 -5.34 -16.95
C GLN A 56 -1.59 -4.66 -18.32
N THR A 57 -0.43 -4.03 -18.55
CA THR A 57 -0.12 -3.34 -19.82
C THR A 57 0.65 -4.23 -20.82
N LYS A 58 1.25 -5.32 -20.34
CA LYS A 58 1.93 -6.34 -21.14
C LYS A 58 0.94 -7.02 -22.08
N GLY A 59 1.21 -6.91 -23.38
CA GLY A 59 0.41 -7.55 -24.42
C GLY A 59 -0.67 -6.66 -25.05
N THR A 60 -0.71 -5.36 -24.73
CA THR A 60 -1.52 -4.39 -25.49
C THR A 60 -0.99 -4.09 -26.90
N TRP A 61 0.19 -4.62 -27.25
CA TRP A 61 0.79 -4.46 -28.56
C TRP A 61 0.34 -5.58 -29.52
N PRO A 62 -0.45 -5.28 -30.57
CA PRO A 62 -1.05 -6.29 -31.44
C PRO A 62 -0.13 -6.71 -32.61
N GLU A 63 1.19 -6.83 -32.39
CA GLU A 63 2.19 -7.17 -33.43
C GLU A 63 2.20 -6.26 -34.67
N LYS A 64 1.65 -5.04 -34.57
CA LYS A 64 1.68 -4.03 -35.65
C LYS A 64 2.94 -3.16 -35.54
N ASP A 65 3.28 -2.43 -36.60
CA ASP A 65 4.38 -1.45 -36.63
C ASP A 65 4.47 -0.65 -35.31
N GLY A 66 5.47 -1.00 -34.49
CA GLY A 66 5.61 -0.51 -33.13
C GLY A 66 5.89 0.98 -33.07
N LEU A 67 6.50 1.54 -34.11
CA LEU A 67 6.82 2.97 -34.18
C LEU A 67 5.55 3.80 -34.36
N LYS A 68 4.63 3.36 -35.24
CA LYS A 68 3.33 4.04 -35.42
C LYS A 68 2.47 3.98 -34.16
N TYR A 69 2.48 2.86 -33.46
CA TYR A 69 1.73 2.69 -32.21
C TYR A 69 2.26 3.62 -31.10
N GLN A 70 3.58 3.71 -30.94
CA GLN A 70 4.21 4.59 -29.96
C GLN A 70 3.98 6.09 -30.28
N ILE A 71 4.06 6.48 -31.55
CA ILE A 71 3.80 7.87 -31.98
C ILE A 71 2.36 8.26 -31.67
N LYS A 72 1.39 7.36 -31.91
CA LYS A 72 -0.02 7.60 -31.60
C LYS A 72 -0.25 7.88 -30.11
N ILE A 73 0.22 6.99 -29.22
CA ILE A 73 0.09 7.16 -27.76
C ILE A 73 0.76 8.46 -27.29
N ARG A 74 1.95 8.77 -27.82
CA ARG A 74 2.68 9.99 -27.47
C ARG A 74 1.93 11.26 -27.86
N ASN A 75 1.21 11.25 -28.97
CA ASN A 75 0.40 12.38 -29.40
C ASN A 75 -0.86 12.57 -28.54
N GLU A 76 -1.47 11.48 -28.05
CA GLU A 76 -2.61 11.55 -27.11
C GLU A 76 -2.27 12.23 -25.78
N TRP A 77 -0.99 12.21 -25.38
CA TRP A 77 -0.52 12.88 -24.16
C TRP A 77 -0.12 14.34 -24.37
N ARG A 78 0.08 14.78 -25.63
CA ARG A 78 0.40 16.17 -25.99
C ARG A 78 -0.83 17.06 -26.16
N THR A 79 -2.01 16.47 -26.26
CA THR A 79 -3.29 17.17 -26.42
C THR A 79 -4.08 17.33 -25.11
N LYS A 80 -3.47 17.03 -23.96
CA LYS A 80 -3.91 17.49 -22.64
C LYS A 80 -2.95 18.55 -22.11
#